data_AF-A0A1F8P8D5-F1
#
_entry.id   AF-A0A1F8P8D5-F1
#
_cell.length_a   1.000
_cell.length_b   1.000
_cell.length_c   1.000
_cell.angle_alpha   90.00
_cell.angle_beta   90.00
_cell.angle_gamma   90.00
#
_symmetry.space_group_name_H-M   'P 1'
#
loop_
_entity.id
_entity.type
_entity.pdbx_description
1 polymer ?
#
loop_
_entity_poly.entity_id
_entity_poly.type
_entity_poly.pdbx_seq_one_letter_code
_entity_poly.pdbx_strand_id
1 'polypeptide(L)'
;MQVFYIALAAFAGGIVAAVLGWLDSGITFQPKKFLSSVGRALVAAAAFAVGYSYSNGITPLEIAAAFVAGAGFDVLGNRGIGALKAIIKGDK
;
A
#
# COMPACT_ATOMS: atom_id res chain seq x y z
N MET A 1 10.79 11.39 14.57
CA MET A 1 11.45 11.62 13.26
C MET A 1 11.67 10.32 12.50
N GLN A 2 12.37 9.32 13.06
CA GLN A 2 12.63 8.06 12.34
C GLN A 2 11.36 7.32 11.91
N VAL A 3 10.38 7.18 12.82
CA VAL A 3 9.07 6.56 12.54
C VAL A 3 8.32 7.22 11.37
N PHE A 4 8.49 8.54 11.20
CA PHE A 4 7.87 9.25 10.09
C PHE A 4 8.47 8.82 8.75
N TYR A 5 9.78 8.64 8.66
CA TYR A 5 10.44 8.23 7.42
C TYR A 5 10.03 6.82 6.97
N ILE A 6 9.91 5.87 7.91
CA ILE A 6 9.50 4.51 7.54
C ILE A 6 8.01 4.45 7.15
N ALA A 7 7.15 5.19 7.85
CA ALA A 7 5.75 5.31 7.50
C ALA A 7 5.57 6.00 6.13
N LEU A 8 6.34 7.05 5.86
CA LEU A 8 6.34 7.75 4.58
C LEU A 8 6.85 6.85 3.45
N ALA A 9 7.88 6.03 3.70
CA ALA A 9 8.37 5.07 2.72
C ALA A 9 7.31 4.01 2.37
N ALA A 10 6.64 3.43 3.38
CA ALA A 10 5.53 2.51 3.17
C ALA A 10 4.36 3.16 2.41
N PHE A 11 4.00 4.39 2.77
CA PHE A 11 3.00 5.15 2.03
C PHE A 11 3.40 5.35 0.56
N ALA A 12 4.60 5.86 0.32
CA ALA A 12 5.12 6.13 -1.02
C ALA A 12 5.16 4.86 -1.87
N GLY A 13 5.53 3.72 -1.31
CA GLY A 13 5.50 2.43 -1.99
C GLY A 13 4.11 2.06 -2.48
N GLY A 14 3.10 2.19 -1.62
CA GLY A 14 1.70 1.93 -1.98
C GLY A 14 1.20 2.89 -3.07
N ILE A 15 1.55 4.17 -3.01
CA ILE A 15 1.18 5.16 -4.04
C ILE A 15 1.87 4.86 -5.37
N VAL A 16 3.16 4.53 -5.36
CA VAL A 16 3.90 4.17 -6.58
C VAL A 16 3.28 2.93 -7.23
N ALA A 17 2.97 1.89 -6.44
CA ALA A 17 2.30 0.70 -6.96
C ALA A 17 0.92 1.03 -7.58
N ALA A 18 0.15 1.91 -6.95
CA ALA A 18 -1.13 2.36 -7.46
C ALA A 18 -1.02 3.13 -8.78
N VAL A 19 -0.03 4.03 -8.88
CA VAL A 19 0.25 4.80 -10.10
C VAL A 19 0.71 3.87 -11.22
N LEU A 20 1.65 2.97 -10.95
CA LEU A 20 2.14 2.00 -11.93
C LEU A 20 1.01 1.06 -12.40
N GLY A 21 0.20 0.54 -11.48
CA GLY A 21 -0.95 -0.29 -11.83
C GLY A 21 -2.01 0.45 -12.65
N TRP A 22 -2.18 1.76 -12.42
CA TRP A 22 -3.03 2.59 -13.28
C TRP A 22 -2.41 2.79 -14.68
N LEU A 23 -1.12 3.13 -14.78
CA LEU A 23 -0.45 3.32 -16.06
C LEU A 23 -0.48 2.04 -16.91
N ASP A 24 -0.25 0.88 -16.29
CA ASP A 24 -0.28 -0.44 -16.95
C ASP A 24 -1.68 -0.83 -17.42
N SER A 25 -2.73 -0.34 -16.75
CA SER A 25 -4.11 -0.67 -17.10
C SER A 25 -4.64 -0.01 -18.37
N GLY A 26 -3.96 1.00 -18.91
CA GLY A 26 -4.35 1.71 -20.15
C GLY A 26 -5.69 2.44 -20.10
N ILE A 27 -6.34 2.54 -18.92
CA ILE A 27 -7.64 3.19 -18.74
C ILE A 27 -7.51 4.64 -18.28
N THR A 28 -8.50 5.47 -18.60
CA THR A 28 -8.63 6.84 -18.08
C THR A 28 -8.60 6.83 -16.55
N PHE A 29 -7.90 7.81 -15.97
CA PHE A 29 -7.78 7.96 -14.52
C PHE A 29 -9.16 8.05 -13.85
N GLN A 30 -9.41 7.16 -12.88
CA GLN A 30 -10.64 7.15 -12.09
C GLN A 30 -10.31 7.47 -10.63
N PRO A 31 -10.62 8.69 -10.14
CA PRO A 31 -10.27 9.12 -8.79
C PRO A 31 -10.78 8.18 -7.70
N LYS A 32 -11.99 7.63 -7.83
CA LYS A 32 -12.57 6.70 -6.85
C LYS A 32 -11.74 5.42 -6.67
N LYS A 33 -11.19 4.87 -7.75
CA LYS A 33 -10.35 3.67 -7.70
C LYS A 33 -8.99 4.00 -7.09
N PHE A 34 -8.41 5.13 -7.50
CA PHE A 34 -7.14 5.60 -6.97
C PHE A 34 -7.22 5.90 -5.47
N LEU A 35 -8.29 6.54 -5.01
CA LEU A 35 -8.52 6.86 -3.59
C LEU A 35 -8.58 5.59 -2.72
N SER A 36 -9.11 4.49 -3.25
CA SER A 36 -9.07 3.20 -2.57
C SER A 36 -7.64 2.68 -2.37
N SER A 37 -6.74 2.90 -3.33
CA SER A 37 -5.31 2.58 -3.16
C SER A 37 -4.64 3.52 -2.16
N VAL A 38 -4.95 4.82 -2.20
CA VAL A 38 -4.45 5.78 -1.19
C VAL A 38 -4.83 5.34 0.22
N GLY A 39 -6.08 4.90 0.43
CA GLY A 39 -6.53 4.36 1.71
C GLY A 39 -5.71 3.16 2.17
N ARG A 40 -5.40 2.21 1.27
CA ARG A 40 -4.54 1.06 1.60
C ARG A 40 -3.10 1.47 1.89
N ALA A 41 -2.55 2.43 1.14
CA ALA A 41 -1.23 2.98 1.40
C ALA A 41 -1.16 3.66 2.79
N LEU A 42 -2.22 4.35 3.22
CA LEU A 42 -2.32 4.92 4.56
C LEU A 42 -2.37 3.85 5.65
N VAL A 43 -3.08 2.73 5.41
CA VAL A 43 -3.10 1.60 6.35
C VAL A 43 -1.71 0.97 6.47
N ALA A 44 -1.00 0.78 5.36
CA ALA A 44 0.39 0.29 5.39
C ALA A 44 1.30 1.25 6.18
N ALA A 45 1.19 2.56 5.92
CA ALA A 45 1.93 3.58 6.66
C ALA A 45 1.66 3.54 8.16
N ALA A 46 0.39 3.42 8.56
CA ALA A 46 0.00 3.31 9.97
C ALA A 46 0.54 2.02 10.62
N ALA A 47 0.48 0.88 9.92
CA ALA A 47 1.03 -0.37 10.42
C ALA A 47 2.54 -0.29 10.66
N PHE A 48 3.30 0.29 9.72
CA PHE A 48 4.74 0.52 9.90
C PHE A 48 5.03 1.55 10.98
N ALA A 49 4.23 2.61 11.10
CA ALA A 49 4.39 3.62 12.15
C ALA A 49 4.23 3.01 13.56
N VAL A 50 3.21 2.17 13.75
CA VAL A 50 2.96 1.48 15.02
C VAL A 50 3.99 0.38 15.28
N GLY A 51 4.38 -0.38 14.26
CA GLY A 51 5.39 -1.43 14.42
C GLY A 51 6.75 -0.85 14.86
N TYR A 52 7.13 0.28 14.27
CA TYR A 52 8.40 0.93 14.56
C TYR A 52 8.36 1.94 15.72
N SER A 53 7.21 2.23 16.32
CA SER A 53 7.17 3.04 17.54
C SER A 53 7.84 2.38 18.74
N TYR A 54 8.05 1.06 18.68
CA TYR A 54 8.73 0.28 19.71
C TYR A 54 10.17 -0.10 19.34
N SER A 55 10.65 0.31 18.16
CA SER A 55 12.01 -0.01 17.70
C SER A 55 13.03 1.00 18.23
N ASN A 56 14.22 0.52 18.60
CA ASN A 56 15.34 1.35 19.05
C ASN A 56 16.13 2.00 17.90
N GLY A 57 15.78 1.73 16.64
CA GLY A 57 16.43 2.32 15.48
C GLY A 57 15.76 1.93 14.17
N ILE A 58 16.08 2.71 13.13
CA ILE A 58 15.66 2.43 11.76
C ILE A 58 16.89 2.54 10.85
N THR A 59 17.14 1.46 10.12
CA THR A 59 18.19 1.38 9.11
C THR A 59 17.67 1.76 7.73
N PRO A 60 18.53 2.19 6.80
CA PRO A 60 18.13 2.44 5.42
C PRO A 60 17.51 1.22 4.72
N LEU A 61 17.95 0.00 5.08
CA LEU A 61 17.38 -1.23 4.54
C LEU A 61 15.91 -1.41 4.95
N GLU A 62 15.57 -1.08 6.20
CA GLU A 62 14.19 -1.15 6.69
C GLU A 62 13.29 -0.12 6.02
N ILE A 63 13.82 1.06 5.67
CA ILE A 63 13.10 2.06 4.89
C ILE A 63 12.81 1.53 3.47
N ALA A 64 13.80 0.91 2.82
CA ALA A 64 13.61 0.28 1.50
C ALA A 64 12.61 -0.89 1.58
N ALA A 65 12.71 -1.71 2.62
CA ALA A 65 11.79 -2.82 2.86
C ALA A 65 10.35 -2.32 3.11
N ALA A 66 10.18 -1.23 3.87
CA ALA A 66 8.88 -0.62 4.12
C ALA A 66 8.25 -0.10 2.82
N PHE A 67 9.03 0.51 1.93
CA PHE A 67 8.57 0.90 0.60
C PHE A 67 8.07 -0.29 -0.21
N VAL A 68 8.86 -1.36 -0.32
CA VAL A 68 8.47 -2.58 -1.05
C VAL A 68 7.25 -3.24 -0.42
N ALA A 69 7.19 -3.30 0.91
CA ALA A 69 6.06 -3.85 1.64
C ALA A 69 4.78 -3.03 1.42
N GLY A 70 4.87 -1.70 1.41
CA GLY A 70 3.76 -0.81 1.09
C GLY A 70 3.24 -1.01 -0.33
N ALA A 71 4.14 -1.17 -1.30
CA ALA A 71 3.79 -1.51 -2.68
C ALA A 71 3.06 -2.86 -2.77
N GLY A 72 3.59 -3.89 -2.09
CA GLY A 72 2.99 -5.22 -2.01
C GLY A 72 1.61 -5.20 -1.35
N PHE A 73 1.42 -4.39 -0.31
CA PHE A 73 0.14 -4.26 0.40
C PHE A 73 -0.98 -3.72 -0.49
N ASP A 74 -0.70 -2.73 -1.35
CA ASP A 74 -1.71 -2.24 -2.30
C ASP A 74 -2.07 -3.30 -3.34
N VAL A 75 -1.07 -3.99 -3.91
CA VAL A 75 -1.29 -5.06 -4.90
C VAL A 75 -2.12 -6.20 -4.32
N LEU A 76 -1.75 -6.68 -3.12
CA LEU A 76 -2.47 -7.74 -2.42
C LEU A 76 -3.88 -7.29 -2.01
N GLY A 77 -4.03 -6.07 -1.48
CA GLY A 77 -5.32 -5.54 -1.10
C GLY A 77 -6.27 -5.38 -2.29
N ASN A 78 -5.77 -4.95 -3.44
CA ASN A 78 -6.58 -4.85 -4.65
C ASN A 78 -7.05 -6.22 -5.15
N ARG A 79 -6.15 -7.21 -5.19
CA ARG A 79 -6.46 -8.59 -5.60
C ARG A 79 -7.40 -9.29 -4.60
N GLY A 80 -7.15 -9.12 -3.30
CA GLY A 80 -7.94 -9.70 -2.23
C GLY A 80 -9.37 -9.19 -2.21
N ILE A 81 -9.58 -7.88 -2.37
CA ILE A 81 -10.92 -7.29 -2.46
C ILE A 81 -11.66 -7.80 -3.72
N GLY A 82 -10.95 -7.95 -4.84
CA GLY A 82 -11.51 -8.55 -6.06
C GLY A 82 -12.01 -9.98 -5.82
N ALA A 83 -11.16 -10.83 -5.22
CA ALA A 83 -11.50 -12.21 -4.89
C ALA A 83 -12.67 -12.31 -3.91
N LEU A 84 -12.69 -11.48 -2.87
CA LEU A 84 -13.77 -11.44 -1.89
C LEU A 84 -15.11 -11.05 -2.53
N LYS A 85 -15.12 -10.06 -3.42
CA LYS A 85 -16.33 -9.64 -4.14
C LYS A 85 -16.88 -10.75 -5.04
N ALA A 86 -16.02 -11.53 -5.70
CA ALA A 86 -16.44 -12.66 -6.52
C ALA A 86 -17.12 -13.76 -5.66
N ILE A 87 -16.57 -14.04 -4.47
CA ILE A 87 -17.18 -14.98 -3.53
C ILE A 87 -18.56 -14.49 -3.07
N ILE A 88 -18.68 -13.22 -2.67
CA ILE A 88 -19.95 -12.66 -2.14
C ILE A 88 -21.05 -12.64 -3.21
N LYS A 89 -20.70 -12.43 -4.49
CA LYS A 89 -21.67 -12.41 -5.59
C LYS A 89 -22.14 -13.79 -6.04
N GLY A 90 -21.55 -14.87 -5.55
CA GLY A 90 -21.91 -16.23 -5.95
C GLY A 90 -21.44 -16.62 -7.36
N ASP A 91 -20.44 -15.93 -7.92
CA ASP A 91 -19.84 -16.24 -9.24
C ASP A 91 -18.87 -17.44 -9.18
N LYS A 92 -19.21 -18.49 -8.42
CA LYS A 92 -18.46 -19.76 -8.37
C LYS A 92 -19.35 -20.95 -8.67
#